data_AF-A0A526RT82-F1
#
_entry.id   AF-A0A526RT82-F1
#
_cell.length_a   1.000
_cell.length_b   1.000
_cell.length_c   1.000
_cell.angle_alpha   90.00
_cell.angle_beta   90.00
_cell.angle_gamma   90.00
#
_symmetry.space_group_name_H-M   'P 1'
#
loop_
_entity.id
_entity.type
_entity.pdbx_description
1 polymer ?
#
loop_
_entity_poly.entity_id
_entity_poly.type
_entity_poly.pdbx_seq_one_letter_code
_entity_poly.pdbx_strand_id
1 'polypeptide(L)' 'MRPAADFPAGHRLVLAVARLLITLRHPMLVARFARKMGYWPNPAAPERYNECMLWRRLIDHNPLFVTLSDKLAAKDYV' A
#
# COMPACT_ATOMS: atom_id res chain seq x y z
N MET A 1 9.58 4.88 4.48
CA MET A 1 9.72 3.89 3.40
C MET A 1 10.76 4.43 2.42
N ARG A 2 11.70 3.60 1.95
CA ARG A 2 12.68 4.03 0.92
C ARG A 2 11.95 4.19 -0.42
N PRO A 3 12.17 5.29 -1.17
CA PRO A 3 11.58 5.46 -2.49
C PRO A 3 11.97 4.32 -3.43
N ALA A 4 11.10 4.00 -4.39
CA ALA A 4 11.35 2.91 -5.35
C ALA A 4 12.63 3.12 -6.19
N ALA A 5 13.08 4.38 -6.30
CA ALA A 5 14.30 4.78 -6.98
C ALA A 5 15.59 4.30 -6.28
N ASP A 6 15.55 3.98 -4.99
CA ASP A 6 16.72 3.55 -4.21
C ASP A 6 17.11 2.07 -4.46
N PHE A 7 16.25 1.32 -5.15
CA PHE A 7 16.49 -0.10 -5.39
C PHE A 7 17.29 -0.37 -6.67
N PRO A 8 18.17 -1.39 -6.68
CA PRO A 8 18.86 -1.84 -7.89
C PRO A 8 17.90 -2.15 -9.04
N ALA A 9 18.36 -2.00 -10.30
CA ALA A 9 17.52 -2.10 -11.48
C ALA A 9 16.67 -3.39 -11.57
N GLY A 10 17.21 -4.54 -11.16
CA GLY A 10 16.47 -5.81 -11.12
C GLY A 10 15.27 -5.78 -10.16
N HIS A 11 15.42 -5.16 -8.99
CA HIS A 11 14.33 -5.02 -8.02
C HIS A 11 13.25 -4.07 -8.52
N ARG A 12 13.63 -3.03 -9.28
CA ARG A 12 12.66 -2.10 -9.90
C ARG A 12 11.74 -2.80 -10.90
N LEU A 13 12.27 -3.76 -11.67
CA LEU A 13 11.47 -4.59 -12.57
C LEU A 13 10.43 -5.43 -11.81
N VAL A 14 10.86 -6.08 -10.72
CA VAL A 14 9.97 -6.86 -9.87
C VAL A 14 8.84 -5.98 -9.31
N LEU A 15 9.17 -4.79 -8.80
CA LEU A 15 8.18 -3.84 -8.30
C LEU A 15 7.23 -3.34 -9.39
N ALA A 16 7.73 -3.10 -10.60
CA ALA A 16 6.89 -2.69 -11.73
C ALA A 16 5.90 -3.79 -12.15
N VAL A 17 6.36 -5.04 -12.21
CA VAL A 17 5.51 -6.20 -12.49
C VAL A 17 4.47 -6.38 -11.38
N ALA A 18 4.90 -6.32 -10.12
CA ALA A 18 3.99 -6.40 -8.97
C ALA A 18 2.93 -5.30 -9.02
N ARG A 19 3.31 -4.06 -9.35
CA ARG A 19 2.38 -2.93 -9.52
C ARG A 19 1.31 -3.26 -10.56
N LEU A 20 1.74 -3.71 -11.74
CA LEU A 20 0.84 -4.06 -12.83
C LEU A 20 -0.16 -5.14 -12.41
N LEU A 21 0.34 -6.24 -11.82
CA LEU A 21 -0.48 -7.35 -11.36
C LEU A 21 -1.53 -6.92 -10.33
N ILE A 22 -1.13 -6.12 -9.34
CA ILE A 22 -2.05 -5.63 -8.29
C ILE A 22 -3.11 -4.69 -8.89
N THR A 23 -2.71 -3.80 -9.80
CA THR A 23 -3.65 -2.90 -10.47
C THR A 23 -4.66 -3.63 -11.35
N LEU A 24 -4.24 -4.69 -12.03
CA LEU A 24 -5.11 -5.55 -12.84
C LEU A 24 -6.03 -6.42 -11.98
N ARG A 25 -5.57 -6.86 -10.80
CA ARG A 25 -6.36 -7.65 -9.85
C ARG A 25 -7.49 -6.83 -9.21
N HIS A 26 -7.24 -5.54 -8.93
CA HIS A 26 -8.18 -4.67 -8.19
C HIS A 26 -8.49 -3.35 -8.92
N PRO A 27 -8.98 -3.39 -10.17
CA PRO A 27 -9.11 -2.21 -11.02
C PRO A 27 -10.09 -1.19 -10.43
N MET A 28 -11.21 -1.65 -9.85
CA MET A 28 -12.23 -0.77 -9.28
C MET A 28 -11.71 0.03 -8.07
N LEU A 29 -10.95 -0.61 -7.17
CA LEU A 29 -10.41 0.04 -5.97
C LEU A 29 -9.33 1.05 -6.34
N VAL A 30 -8.46 0.70 -7.29
CA VAL A 30 -7.41 1.59 -7.81
C VAL A 30 -8.02 2.78 -8.56
N ALA A 31 -9.00 2.57 -9.43
CA ALA A 31 -9.70 3.64 -10.14
C ALA A 31 -10.42 4.59 -9.17
N ARG A 32 -11.08 4.05 -8.14
CA ARG A 32 -11.73 4.87 -7.10
C ARG A 32 -10.72 5.68 -6.30
N PHE A 33 -9.55 5.10 -5.99
CA PHE A 33 -8.47 5.82 -5.34
C PHE A 33 -7.99 6.97 -6.24
N ALA A 34 -7.71 6.69 -7.52
CA ALA A 34 -7.23 7.70 -8.46
C ALA A 34 -8.23 8.85 -8.62
N ARG A 35 -9.52 8.54 -8.71
CA ARG A 35 -10.59 9.54 -8.78
C ARG A 35 -10.69 10.39 -7.50
N LYS A 36 -10.49 9.80 -6.33
CA LYS A 36 -10.62 10.51 -5.04
C LYS A 36 -9.37 11.32 -4.67
N MET A 37 -8.19 10.81 -4.99
CA MET A 37 -6.91 11.41 -4.59
C MET A 37 -6.27 12.26 -5.70
N GLY A 38 -6.73 12.13 -6.95
CA GLY A 38 -6.23 12.91 -8.08
C GLY A 38 -4.95 12.37 -8.72
N TYR A 39 -4.48 11.17 -8.34
CA TYR A 39 -3.28 10.56 -8.92
C TYR A 39 -3.37 9.02 -8.92
N TRP A 40 -2.62 8.38 -9.81
CA TRP A 40 -2.54 6.93 -9.86
C TRP A 40 -1.64 6.39 -8.74
N PRO A 41 -2.14 5.48 -7.89
CA PRO A 41 -1.35 4.96 -6.79
C PRO A 41 -0.19 4.11 -7.31
N ASN A 42 0.85 3.98 -6.47
CA ASN A 42 1.85 2.92 -6.57
C ASN A 42 1.68 1.89 -5.44
N PRO A 43 0.81 0.87 -5.60
CA PRO A 43 0.61 -0.13 -4.53
C PRO A 43 1.86 -0.95 -4.22
N ALA A 44 2.70 -1.26 -5.21
CA ALA A 44 3.84 -2.17 -5.01
C ALA A 44 4.98 -1.53 -4.19
N ALA A 45 5.10 -0.21 -4.23
CA ALA A 45 6.05 0.55 -3.43
C ALA A 45 5.36 1.85 -2.98
N PRO A 46 4.51 1.80 -1.94
CA PRO A 46 3.79 2.97 -1.48
C PRO A 46 4.78 3.96 -0.86
N GLU A 47 4.73 5.21 -1.32
CA GLU A 47 5.58 6.28 -0.79
C GLU A 47 4.78 7.22 0.10
N ARG A 48 3.47 7.34 -0.17
CA ARG A 48 2.56 8.23 0.56
C ARG A 48 1.69 7.45 1.54
N TYR A 49 1.30 8.10 2.63
CA TYR A 49 0.38 7.54 3.63
C TYR A 49 -0.90 6.95 3.01
N ASN A 50 -1.52 7.65 2.06
CA ASN A 50 -2.74 7.19 1.39
C ASN A 50 -2.51 5.90 0.60
N GLU A 51 -1.33 5.74 -0.02
CA GLU A 51 -0.96 4.52 -0.73
C GLU A 51 -0.70 3.37 0.24
N CYS A 52 -0.09 3.64 1.40
CA CYS A 52 0.04 2.64 2.47
C CYS A 52 -1.33 2.18 2.98
N MET A 53 -2.29 3.10 3.10
CA MET A 53 -3.66 2.75 3.48
C MET A 53 -4.40 1.97 2.38
N LEU A 54 -4.14 2.28 1.12
CA LEU A 54 -4.63 1.47 0.01
C LEU A 54 -4.02 0.05 0.05
N TRP A 55 -2.73 -0.09 0.33
CA TRP A 55 -2.06 -1.39 0.47
C TRP A 55 -2.71 -2.26 1.55
N ARG A 56 -2.96 -1.69 2.74
CA ARG A 56 -3.68 -2.38 3.83
C ARG A 56 -5.05 -2.87 3.40
N ARG A 57 -5.75 -2.07 2.61
CA ARG A 57 -7.07 -2.47 2.09
C ARG A 57 -7.00 -3.57 1.02
N LEU A 58 -5.91 -3.64 0.25
CA LEU A 58 -5.79 -4.56 -0.88
C LEU A 58 -5.18 -5.90 -0.48
N ILE A 59 -4.16 -5.87 0.38
CA ILE A 59 -3.28 -7.02 0.62
C ILE A 59 -3.15 -7.27 2.12
N ASP A 60 -2.72 -6.26 2.87
CA ASP A 60 -2.41 -6.40 4.30
C ASP A 60 -3.67 -6.29 5.18
N HIS A 61 -4.41 -7.40 5.26
CA HIS A 61 -5.61 -7.57 6.09
C HIS A 61 -5.28 -8.05 7.51
N ASN A 62 -4.28 -7.43 8.15
CA ASN A 62 -3.91 -7.80 9.51
C ASN A 62 -4.94 -7.30 10.53
N PRO A 63 -5.62 -8.17 11.30
CA PRO A 63 -6.60 -7.76 12.30
C PRO A 63 -6.00 -6.91 13.42
N LEU A 64 -4.71 -7.06 13.71
CA LEU A 64 -4.01 -6.27 14.72
C LEU A 64 -3.98 -4.77 14.37
N PHE A 65 -4.17 -4.40 13.10
CA PHE A 65 -4.19 -2.99 12.72
C PHE A 65 -5.28 -2.20 13.45
N VAL A 66 -6.44 -2.81 13.70
CA VAL A 66 -7.53 -2.19 14.46
C VAL A 66 -7.12 -2.02 15.92
N THR A 67 -6.63 -3.09 16.55
CA THR A 67 -6.20 -3.09 17.95
C THR A 67 -5.07 -2.10 18.21
N LEU A 68 -4.07 -2.03 17.32
CA LEU A 68 -2.93 -1.14 17.46
C LEU A 68 -3.25 0.33 17.10
N SER A 69 -4.36 0.57 16.40
CA SER A 69 -4.87 1.93 16.20
C SER A 69 -5.59 2.46 17.45
N ASP A 70 -6.10 1.56 18.29
CA ASP A 70 -6.67 1.92 19.58
C ASP A 70 -5.56 2.14 20.62
N LYS A 71 -5.45 3.36 21.13
CA LYS A 71 -4.37 3.74 22.04
C LYS A 71 -4.43 3.03 23.40
N LEU A 72 -5.61 2.64 23.87
CA LEU A 72 -5.76 1.95 25.14
C LEU A 72 -5.41 0.47 24.97
N ALA A 73 -5.96 -0.18 23.95
CA ALA A 73 -5.70 -1.59 23.66
C ALA A 73 -4.26 -1.85 23.20
N ALA A 74 -3.60 -0.88 22.56
CA ALA A 74 -2.19 -0.99 22.18
C ALA A 74 -1.24 -1.10 23.38
N LYS A 75 -1.63 -0.67 24.59
CA LYS A 75 -0.79 -0.79 25.79
C LYS A 75 -0.51 -2.23 26.19
N ASP A 76 -1.33 -3.19 25.74
CA ASP A 76 -1.11 -4.59 26.03
C ASP A 76 0.04 -5.20 25.19
N TYR A 77 0.55 -4.45 24.20
CA TYR A 77 1.59 -4.89 23.26
C TYR A 77 2.94 -4.17 23.43
N VAL A 78 3.01 -3.10 24.24
CA VAL A 78 4.20 -2.25 24.45
C VAL A 78 4.36 -1.96 25.94
#